data_AF-A0A1C6BF31-F1
#
_entry.id   AF-A0A1C6BF31-F1
#
_cell.length_a   1.000
_cell.length_b   1.000
_cell.length_c   1.000
_cell.angle_alpha   90.00
_cell.angle_beta   90.00
_cell.angle_gamma   90.00
#
_symmetry.space_group_name_H-M   'P 1'
#
loop_
_entity.id
_entity.type
_entity.pdbx_description
1 polymer ?
#
loop_
_entity_poly.entity_id
_entity_poly.type
_entity_poly.pdbx_seq_one_letter_code
_entity_poly.pdbx_strand_id
1 'polypeptide(L)'
;MGGSTGITGAADTNYVLKRKRNRRDATLLACGRDVEYQEMTLRFQDLKWELVEHKNTEEIRKAKIPQFFFRVVEFMKVRTEWVGTAAELIADMAETETTPNVVTKYLRQFSYEVLEPVGI
;
A
#
# COMPACT_ATOMS: atom_id res chain seq x y z
N MET A 1 -22.57 16.24 -13.76
CA MET A 1 -21.50 15.45 -14.40
C MET A 1 -20.27 16.34 -14.55
N GLY A 2 -19.14 15.99 -13.93
CA GLY A 2 -17.91 16.79 -14.00
C GLY A 2 -17.18 16.54 -15.32
N GLY A 3 -16.88 17.60 -16.07
CA GLY A 3 -16.29 17.52 -17.41
C GLY A 3 -14.85 16.99 -17.51
N SER A 4 -14.26 16.48 -16.43
CA SER A 4 -12.89 15.97 -16.41
C SER A 4 -12.75 14.52 -16.84
N THR A 5 -13.83 13.73 -16.88
CA THR A 5 -13.77 12.29 -17.23
C THR A 5 -13.47 12.04 -18.70
N GLY A 6 -13.79 12.99 -19.59
CA GLY A 6 -13.50 12.87 -21.03
C GLY A 6 -12.03 13.06 -21.39
N ILE A 7 -11.28 13.85 -20.61
CA ILE A 7 -9.87 14.17 -20.91
C ILE A 7 -8.95 13.01 -20.53
N THR A 8 -9.17 12.39 -19.37
CA THR A 8 -8.34 11.27 -18.89
C THR A 8 -8.43 10.04 -19.78
N GLY A 9 -9.58 9.83 -20.45
CA GLY A 9 -9.80 8.68 -21.34
C GLY A 9 -9.20 8.82 -22.75
N ALA A 10 -8.81 10.04 -23.17
CA ALA A 10 -8.27 10.31 -24.49
C ALA A 10 -6.72 10.42 -24.52
N ALA A 11 -6.08 10.63 -23.36
CA ALA A 11 -4.64 10.80 -23.26
C ALA A 11 -3.91 9.44 -23.14
N ASP A 12 -2.76 9.30 -23.81
CA ASP A 12 -1.91 8.11 -23.69
C ASP A 12 -1.28 7.98 -22.30
N THR A 13 -1.07 9.11 -21.60
CA THR A 13 -0.56 9.16 -20.22
C THR A 13 -1.12 10.37 -19.48
N ASN A 14 -1.43 10.19 -18.21
CA ASN A 14 -1.94 11.21 -17.32
C ASN A 14 -0.99 11.41 -16.13
N TYR A 15 -0.74 12.68 -15.80
CA TYR A 15 0.00 13.10 -14.62
C TYR A 15 -0.89 13.97 -13.73
N VAL A 16 -1.03 13.61 -12.46
CA VAL A 16 -1.84 14.35 -11.47
C VAL A 16 -0.97 14.77 -10.31
N LEU A 17 -0.70 16.08 -10.20
CA LEU A 17 0.02 16.65 -9.07
C LEU A 17 -0.95 17.00 -7.93
N LYS A 18 -0.83 16.30 -6.81
CA LYS A 18 -1.56 16.56 -5.56
C LYS A 18 -0.66 17.30 -4.59
N ARG A 19 -1.09 18.49 -4.16
CA ARG A 19 -0.33 19.33 -3.22
C ARG A 19 -1.28 20.01 -2.23
N LYS A 20 -0.98 19.92 -0.93
CA LYS A 20 -1.65 20.73 0.08
C LYS A 20 -1.18 22.18 -0.03
N ARG A 21 -2.09 23.15 0.12
CA ARG A 21 -1.74 24.58 0.15
C ARG A 21 -0.62 24.83 1.18
N ASN A 22 0.35 25.65 0.83
CA ASN A 22 1.52 26.01 1.66
C ASN A 22 2.48 24.88 2.04
N ARG A 23 2.35 23.67 1.50
CA ARG A 23 3.39 22.62 1.63
C ARG A 23 4.40 22.72 0.49
N ARG A 24 5.67 22.39 0.75
CA ARG A 24 6.70 22.25 -0.28
C ARG A 24 6.68 20.86 -0.93
N ASP A 25 6.25 19.84 -0.20
CA ASP A 25 6.12 18.50 -0.74
C ASP A 25 4.79 18.32 -1.51
N ALA A 26 4.82 17.54 -2.56
CA ALA A 26 3.69 17.17 -3.41
C ALA A 26 3.82 15.71 -3.87
N THR A 27 2.70 15.10 -4.26
CA THR A 27 2.67 13.76 -4.83
C THR A 27 2.24 13.85 -6.28
N LEU A 28 3.09 13.40 -7.20
CA LEU A 28 2.79 13.27 -8.62
C LEU A 28 2.37 11.83 -8.90
N LEU A 29 1.13 11.64 -9.34
CA LEU A 29 0.60 10.34 -9.76
C LEU A 29 0.70 10.22 -11.27
N ALA A 30 1.27 9.13 -11.77
CA ALA A 30 1.36 8.84 -13.20
C ALA A 30 0.61 7.55 -13.53
N CYS A 31 -0.15 7.54 -14.63
CA CYS A 31 -0.81 6.35 -15.15
C CYS A 31 -1.20 6.58 -16.62
N GLY A 32 -1.12 5.57 -17.46
CA GLY A 32 -1.41 5.66 -18.90
C GLY A 32 -1.67 4.30 -19.53
N ARG A 33 -1.79 4.27 -20.85
CA ARG A 33 -1.97 3.02 -21.62
C ARG A 33 -0.75 2.11 -21.47
N ASP A 34 0.44 2.70 -21.58
CA ASP A 34 1.73 2.00 -21.53
C ASP A 34 2.55 2.38 -20.27
N VAL A 35 1.92 3.09 -19.34
CA VAL A 35 2.55 3.55 -18.09
C VAL A 35 1.73 3.01 -16.93
N GLU A 36 2.32 2.09 -16.18
CA GLU A 36 1.71 1.60 -14.95
C GLU A 36 1.55 2.71 -13.90
N TYR A 37 0.69 2.45 -12.91
CA TYR A 37 0.46 3.40 -11.83
C TYR A 37 1.72 3.62 -10.99
N GLN A 38 2.20 4.86 -10.94
CA GLN A 38 3.39 5.26 -10.18
C GLN A 38 3.07 6.44 -9.26
N GLU A 39 3.75 6.48 -8.12
CA GLU A 39 3.68 7.57 -7.14
C GLU A 39 5.06 8.18 -6.95
N MET A 40 5.20 9.47 -7.26
CA MET A 40 6.43 10.22 -7.08
C MET A 40 6.25 11.30 -6.02
N THR A 41 7.11 11.31 -5.00
CA THR A 41 7.16 12.40 -4.02
C THR A 41 8.11 13.48 -4.53
N LEU A 42 7.58 14.67 -4.74
CA LEU A 42 8.34 15.83 -5.19
C LEU A 42 8.47 16.86 -4.07
N ARG A 43 9.60 17.55 -4.00
CA ARG A 43 9.82 18.70 -3.11
C ARG A 43 10.09 19.95 -3.92
N PHE A 44 9.33 21.01 -3.61
CA PHE A 44 9.54 22.33 -4.20
C PHE A 44 10.52 23.14 -3.35
N GLN A 45 11.71 23.39 -3.89
CA GLN A 45 12.76 24.15 -3.24
C GLN A 45 13.57 24.91 -4.29
N ASP A 46 14.05 26.12 -3.97
CA ASP A 46 14.87 26.93 -4.88
C ASP A 46 14.26 27.10 -6.29
N LEU A 47 12.93 27.28 -6.34
CA LEU A 47 12.15 27.43 -7.57
C LEU A 47 12.15 26.20 -8.51
N LYS A 48 12.64 25.05 -8.05
CA LYS A 48 12.64 23.77 -8.78
C LYS A 48 11.86 22.70 -8.03
N TRP A 49 11.41 21.70 -8.79
CA TRP A 49 10.89 20.46 -8.25
C TRP A 49 11.99 19.42 -8.24
N GLU A 50 12.23 18.84 -7.07
CA GLU A 50 13.17 17.74 -6.89
C GLU A 50 12.39 16.46 -6.65
N LEU A 51 12.72 15.40 -7.39
CA LEU A 51 12.19 14.06 -7.12
C LEU A 51 12.90 13.51 -5.88
N VAL A 52 12.13 13.29 -4.81
CA VAL A 52 12.63 12.82 -3.52
C VAL A 52 12.44 11.31 -3.38
N GLU A 53 11.34 10.79 -3.91
CA GLU A 53 11.00 9.37 -3.83
C GLU A 53 10.20 8.98 -5.07
N HIS A 54 10.40 7.76 -5.55
CA HIS A 54 9.62 7.18 -6.63
C HIS A 54 9.20 5.77 -6.20
N LYS A 55 7.91 5.48 -6.30
CA LYS A 55 7.32 4.17 -6.06
C LYS A 55 6.60 3.67 -7.30
N ASN A 56 6.95 2.47 -7.74
CA ASN A 56 6.22 1.75 -8.77
C ASN A 56 4.99 1.02 -8.19
N THR A 57 4.18 0.41 -9.05
CA THR A 57 2.96 -0.32 -8.68
C THR A 57 3.21 -1.34 -7.56
N GLU A 58 4.29 -2.12 -7.65
CA GLU A 58 4.61 -3.17 -6.68
C GLU A 58 5.06 -2.61 -5.33
N GLU A 59 5.86 -1.55 -5.33
CA GLU A 59 6.27 -0.86 -4.11
C GLU A 59 5.08 -0.20 -3.40
N ILE A 60 4.13 0.36 -4.17
CA ILE A 60 2.87 0.92 -3.64
C ILE A 60 2.01 -0.19 -3.04
N ARG A 61 1.93 -1.36 -3.68
CA ARG A 61 1.22 -2.54 -3.15
C ARG A 61 1.85 -3.01 -1.85
N LYS A 62 3.17 -3.22 -1.84
CA LYS A 62 3.93 -3.64 -0.65
C LYS A 62 3.80 -2.65 0.51
N ALA A 63 3.82 -1.35 0.24
CA ALA A 63 3.64 -0.32 1.27
C ALA A 63 2.25 -0.33 1.92
N LYS A 64 1.24 -0.95 1.29
CA LYS A 64 -0.10 -1.14 1.87
C LYS A 64 -0.20 -2.38 2.75
N ILE A 65 0.77 -3.29 2.69
CA ILE A 65 0.77 -4.51 3.51
C ILE A 65 0.92 -4.08 4.98
N PRO A 66 -0.06 -4.42 5.84
CA PRO A 66 0.02 -4.09 7.26
C PRO A 66 1.21 -4.75 7.94
N GLN A 67 1.86 -4.02 8.85
CA GLN A 67 2.99 -4.55 9.64
C GLN A 67 2.63 -5.82 10.42
N PHE A 68 1.35 -5.98 10.77
CA PHE A 68 0.77 -7.18 11.39
C PHE A 68 1.22 -8.48 10.71
N PHE A 69 1.30 -8.52 9.37
CA PHE A 69 1.68 -9.75 8.66
C PHE A 69 3.13 -10.17 8.91
N PHE A 70 4.06 -9.25 9.17
CA PHE A 70 5.43 -9.63 9.55
C PHE A 70 5.44 -10.39 10.87
N ARG A 71 4.61 -9.98 11.82
CA ARG A 71 4.45 -10.67 13.11
C ARG A 71 3.78 -12.02 12.96
N VAL A 72 2.78 -12.15 12.06
CA VAL A 72 2.18 -13.45 11.73
C VAL A 72 3.21 -14.40 11.13
N VAL A 73 4.01 -13.94 10.16
CA VAL A 73 5.07 -14.76 9.55
C VAL A 73 6.10 -15.17 10.61
N GLU A 74 6.51 -14.26 11.48
CA GLU A 74 7.42 -14.57 12.59
C GLU A 74 6.84 -15.59 13.57
N PHE A 75 5.56 -15.44 13.92
CA PHE A 75 4.82 -16.38 14.75
C PHE A 75 4.73 -17.78 14.11
N MET A 76 4.56 -17.85 12.79
CA MET A 76 4.46 -19.11 12.05
C MET A 76 5.81 -19.76 11.76
N LYS A 77 6.94 -19.04 11.81
CA LYS A 77 8.28 -19.63 11.55
C LYS A 77 8.64 -20.83 12.43
N VAL A 78 8.08 -20.90 13.64
CA VAL A 78 8.36 -21.98 14.61
C VAL A 78 7.25 -23.04 14.64
N ARG A 79 6.27 -22.98 13.73
CA ARG A 79 5.09 -23.84 13.69
C ARG A 79 4.89 -24.40 12.28
N THR A 80 4.37 -25.61 12.17
CA THR A 80 4.02 -26.22 10.87
C THR A 80 2.63 -25.78 10.40
N GLU A 81 1.71 -25.57 11.35
CA GLU A 81 0.36 -25.10 11.09
C GLU A 81 -0.18 -24.35 12.32
N TRP A 82 -1.17 -23.48 12.10
CA TRP A 82 -1.94 -22.85 13.16
C TRP A 82 -3.40 -22.77 12.71
N VAL A 83 -4.32 -23.12 13.63
CA VAL A 83 -5.76 -23.13 13.37
C VAL A 83 -6.47 -22.47 14.54
N GLY A 84 -7.32 -21.50 14.24
CA GLY A 84 -8.09 -20.77 15.23
C GLY A 84 -8.78 -19.55 14.62
N THR A 85 -9.40 -18.76 15.48
CA THR A 85 -10.07 -17.51 15.12
C THR A 85 -9.11 -16.33 15.17
N ALA A 86 -9.43 -15.21 14.51
CA ALA A 86 -8.60 -14.00 14.56
C ALA A 86 -8.36 -13.49 16.00
N ALA A 87 -9.29 -13.74 16.93
CA ALA A 87 -9.11 -13.38 18.34
C ALA A 87 -8.09 -14.28 19.05
N GLU A 88 -8.13 -15.59 18.78
CA GLU A 88 -7.15 -16.55 19.29
C GLU A 88 -5.76 -16.28 18.72
N LEU A 89 -5.65 -15.92 17.43
CA LEU A 89 -4.37 -15.55 16.82
C LEU A 89 -3.71 -14.37 17.53
N ILE A 90 -4.49 -13.32 17.79
CA ILE A 90 -3.99 -12.12 18.50
C ILE A 90 -3.57 -12.48 19.92
N ALA A 91 -4.35 -13.29 20.62
CA ALA A 91 -4.04 -13.72 21.98
C ALA A 91 -2.74 -14.55 22.01
N ASP A 92 -2.59 -15.51 21.10
CA ASP A 92 -1.40 -16.37 20.99
C ASP A 92 -0.15 -15.59 20.58
N MET A 93 -0.29 -14.56 19.74
CA MET A 93 0.78 -13.65 19.35
C MET A 93 1.10 -12.59 20.42
N ALA A 94 0.30 -12.50 21.49
CA ALA A 94 0.31 -11.38 22.44
C ALA A 94 0.26 -10.01 21.74
N GLU A 95 -0.51 -9.92 20.65
CA GLU A 95 -0.66 -8.74 19.82
C GLU A 95 -1.55 -7.70 20.52
N THR A 96 -1.08 -6.45 20.60
CA THR A 96 -1.78 -5.37 21.32
C THR A 96 -2.18 -4.19 20.44
N GLU A 97 -1.64 -4.10 19.23
CA GLU A 97 -1.85 -2.95 18.33
C GLU A 97 -3.06 -3.16 17.39
N THR A 98 -3.44 -4.41 17.15
CA THR A 98 -4.46 -4.77 16.16
C THR A 98 -5.66 -5.47 16.81
N THR A 99 -6.87 -5.05 16.45
CA THR A 99 -8.11 -5.67 16.97
C THR A 99 -8.54 -6.88 16.11
N PRO A 100 -9.31 -7.84 16.67
CA PRO A 100 -9.75 -9.03 15.93
C PRO A 100 -10.51 -8.74 14.62
N ASN A 101 -11.33 -7.68 14.61
CA ASN A 101 -12.09 -7.27 13.42
C ASN A 101 -11.15 -6.77 12.31
N VAL A 102 -10.08 -6.07 12.68
CA VAL A 102 -9.07 -5.58 11.74
C VAL A 102 -8.23 -6.74 11.21
N VAL A 103 -7.83 -7.68 12.06
CA VAL A 103 -7.11 -8.89 11.65
C VAL A 103 -7.92 -9.71 10.65
N THR A 104 -9.21 -9.94 10.92
CA THR A 104 -10.10 -10.64 9.99
C THR A 104 -10.13 -9.97 8.61
N LYS A 105 -10.19 -8.62 8.59
CA LYS A 105 -10.15 -7.84 7.35
C LYS A 105 -8.80 -7.98 6.64
N TYR A 106 -7.70 -7.89 7.37
CA TYR A 106 -6.35 -8.01 6.82
C TYR A 106 -6.10 -9.40 6.23
N LEU A 107 -6.41 -10.46 6.97
CA LEU A 107 -6.28 -11.84 6.50
C LEU A 107 -7.08 -12.04 5.22
N ARG A 108 -8.35 -11.59 5.16
CA ARG A 108 -9.14 -11.67 3.93
C ARG A 108 -8.50 -10.93 2.75
N GLN A 109 -7.87 -9.79 3.01
CA GLN A 109 -7.38 -8.89 1.96
C GLN A 109 -5.99 -9.27 1.42
N PHE A 110 -5.11 -9.83 2.26
CA PHE A 110 -3.69 -9.98 1.94
C PHE A 110 -3.14 -11.40 2.18
N SER A 111 -3.92 -12.36 2.67
CA SER A 111 -3.40 -13.71 2.97
C SER A 111 -2.75 -14.38 1.76
N TYR A 112 -3.41 -14.35 0.61
CA TYR A 112 -2.88 -14.95 -0.62
C TYR A 112 -1.59 -14.28 -1.09
N GLU A 113 -1.50 -12.96 -0.95
CA GLU A 113 -0.32 -12.21 -1.41
C GLU A 113 0.89 -12.40 -0.48
N VAL A 114 0.65 -12.57 0.82
CA VAL A 114 1.73 -12.49 1.84
C VAL A 114 2.07 -13.84 2.47
N LEU A 115 1.08 -14.71 2.70
CA LEU A 115 1.26 -15.98 3.41
C LEU A 115 1.47 -17.16 2.45
N GLU A 116 0.76 -17.22 1.33
CA GLU A 116 0.90 -18.31 0.35
C GLU A 116 2.34 -18.44 -0.20
N PRO A 117 3.06 -17.35 -0.55
CA PRO A 117 4.43 -17.46 -1.07
C PRO A 117 5.45 -17.98 -0.04
N VAL A 118 5.13 -17.90 1.25
CA VAL A 118 5.96 -18.44 2.34
C VAL A 118 5.47 -19.81 2.82
N GLY A 119 4.47 -20.39 2.16
CA GLY A 119 3.93 -21.72 2.45
C GLY A 119 3.09 -21.77 3.73
N ILE A 120 2.49 -20.65 4.12
CA ILE A 120 1.63 -20.49 5.31
C ILE A 120 0.17 -20.35 4.88
#